data_AF-A0A965J546-F1
#
_entry.id   AF-A0A965J546-F1
#
_cell.length_a   1.000
_cell.length_b   1.000
_cell.length_c   1.000
_cell.angle_alpha   90.00
_cell.angle_beta   90.00
_cell.angle_gamma   90.00
#
_symmetry.space_group_name_H-M   'P 1'
#
loop_
_entity.id
_entity.type
_entity.pdbx_description
1 polymer ?
#
loop_
_entity_poly.entity_id
_entity_poly.type
_entity_poly.pdbx_seq_one_letter_code
_entity_poly.pdbx_strand_id
1 'polypeptide(L)'
;GKQYIGNNGTIPWVIQEDIKHFKELTIPKSIEYPYSIVIMGRKTWESIPEKRRPLTERFNIILSNDIQYITKENAKYDSKLLDSKTGMLFTNWNNFFNNGENSEYIKLEELLLSKMPSNRQEYIHQAFTYYIIGGSQIYNKAIEMCSELGLPYSINATEIYLTKEQEQYKLQDKNQELKLKYTGDTFFPKINDSAIITRVSPFYNSKSVDELLYRFINYEFMINIKPFYTQENDYLSIMRNILENGSSNDDRTGVGTLSIFGSMLKYDLRDSFPLCTTKRMFFRAIFEELMFYLSGKTDNKILQEKGIHVWDGNTTREFLDKRGLQNYDEGDMGQTYGFNFRHFGGEYRGCWEDYNAGNANSVGYDQLANVINLIKTEPSSRRIIIDLWDCSTIHKAALPACLCKYQFNVNVKKIFIYVFF
;
A
#
# COMPACT_ATOMS: atom_id res chain seq x y z
N GLY A 1 -3.76 -8.96 2.33
CA GLY A 1 -3.88 -9.89 1.19
C GLY A 1 -3.71 -11.32 1.63
N LYS A 2 -3.76 -12.28 0.71
CA LYS A 2 -3.40 -13.68 1.02
C LYS A 2 -1.88 -13.83 0.95
N GLN A 3 -1.24 -14.38 1.97
CA GLN A 3 0.22 -14.51 2.09
C GLN A 3 0.76 -15.76 1.37
N TYR A 4 0.19 -16.19 0.23
CA TYR A 4 0.70 -17.38 -0.44
C TYR A 4 2.01 -17.09 -1.20
N ILE A 5 2.93 -18.04 -1.21
CA ILE A 5 4.28 -17.96 -1.79
C ILE A 5 4.58 -19.08 -2.79
N GLY A 6 3.69 -20.06 -2.89
CA GLY A 6 3.89 -21.24 -3.72
C GLY A 6 2.58 -21.91 -4.10
N ASN A 7 2.62 -22.62 -5.23
CA ASN A 7 1.56 -23.49 -5.71
C ASN A 7 2.18 -24.70 -6.42
N ASN A 8 1.84 -25.92 -6.01
CA ASN A 8 2.35 -27.17 -6.58
C ASN A 8 3.88 -27.20 -6.70
N GLY A 9 4.58 -26.67 -5.69
CA GLY A 9 6.05 -26.63 -5.67
C GLY A 9 6.68 -25.61 -6.64
N THR A 10 5.92 -24.65 -7.15
CA THR A 10 6.42 -23.56 -8.01
C THR A 10 6.00 -22.19 -7.48
N ILE A 11 6.72 -21.14 -7.91
CA ILE A 11 6.30 -19.76 -7.65
C ILE A 11 5.07 -19.47 -8.53
N PRO A 12 3.96 -18.94 -7.98
CA PRO A 12 2.72 -18.76 -8.75
C PRO A 12 2.83 -17.68 -9.85
N TRP A 13 3.82 -16.80 -9.76
CA TRP A 13 4.12 -15.72 -10.71
C TRP A 13 5.61 -15.72 -11.06
N VAL A 14 5.96 -15.30 -12.28
CA VAL A 14 7.36 -15.17 -12.70
C VAL A 14 7.60 -13.72 -13.12
N ILE A 15 7.93 -12.89 -12.15
CA ILE A 15 8.28 -11.48 -12.34
C ILE A 15 9.81 -11.40 -12.44
N GLN A 16 10.37 -11.12 -13.62
CA GLN A 16 11.84 -11.10 -13.80
C GLN A 16 12.50 -10.01 -12.94
N GLU A 17 11.79 -8.91 -12.72
CA GLU A 17 12.23 -7.80 -11.88
C GLU A 17 12.34 -8.19 -10.40
N ASP A 18 11.41 -9.01 -9.91
CA ASP A 18 11.47 -9.59 -8.56
C ASP A 18 12.66 -10.55 -8.43
N ILE A 19 12.88 -11.41 -9.42
CA ILE A 19 14.05 -12.30 -9.47
C ILE A 19 15.36 -11.50 -9.50
N LYS A 20 15.39 -10.39 -10.24
CA LYS A 20 16.53 -9.47 -10.28
C LYS A 20 16.76 -8.83 -8.92
N HIS A 21 15.70 -8.33 -8.29
CA HIS A 21 15.76 -7.73 -6.96
C HIS A 21 16.25 -8.74 -5.91
N PHE A 22 15.72 -9.96 -5.92
CA PHE A 22 16.19 -11.06 -5.07
C PHE A 22 17.69 -11.32 -5.22
N LYS A 23 18.21 -11.33 -6.46
CA LYS A 23 19.65 -11.47 -6.71
C LYS A 23 20.45 -10.30 -6.14
N GLU A 24 20.02 -9.07 -6.39
CA GLU A 24 20.69 -7.85 -5.89
C GLU A 24 20.69 -7.75 -4.36
N LEU A 25 19.66 -8.29 -3.70
CA LEU A 25 19.58 -8.39 -2.24
C LEU A 25 20.53 -9.46 -1.70
N THR A 26 20.52 -10.65 -2.29
CA THR A 26 21.20 -11.83 -1.73
C THR A 26 22.64 -12.01 -2.21
N ILE A 27 23.12 -11.23 -3.18
CA ILE A 27 24.53 -11.23 -3.60
C ILE A 27 25.29 -10.20 -2.76
N PRO A 28 26.47 -10.55 -2.22
CA PRO A 28 27.26 -9.61 -1.43
C PRO A 28 27.72 -8.41 -2.25
N LYS A 29 27.68 -7.21 -1.65
CA LYS A 29 27.98 -5.94 -2.33
C LYS A 29 29.45 -5.52 -2.28
N SER A 30 30.28 -6.18 -1.48
CA SER A 30 31.71 -5.88 -1.35
C SER A 30 32.55 -7.12 -1.65
N ILE A 31 33.69 -6.88 -2.30
CA ILE A 31 34.71 -7.88 -2.65
C ILE A 31 35.61 -8.19 -1.43
N GLU A 32 35.60 -7.33 -0.40
CA GLU A 32 36.43 -7.46 0.80
C GLU A 32 35.76 -8.31 1.92
N TYR A 33 34.44 -8.22 2.12
CA TYR A 33 33.57 -8.97 3.06
C TYR A 33 32.10 -8.77 2.62
N PRO A 34 31.04 -9.58 2.89
CA PRO A 34 30.87 -10.92 3.47
C PRO A 34 30.47 -12.01 2.44
N TYR A 35 30.41 -13.30 2.84
CA TYR A 35 29.64 -14.31 2.09
C TYR A 35 28.15 -14.14 2.41
N SER A 36 27.31 -14.08 1.37
CA SER A 36 25.86 -14.20 1.57
C SER A 36 25.47 -15.67 1.63
N ILE A 37 24.86 -16.07 2.75
CA ILE A 37 24.38 -17.43 2.98
C ILE A 37 22.89 -17.46 2.69
N VAL A 38 22.48 -18.26 1.71
CA VAL A 38 21.07 -18.49 1.39
C VAL A 38 20.63 -19.85 1.96
N ILE A 39 19.62 -19.82 2.82
CA ILE A 39 19.11 -21.00 3.52
C ILE A 39 17.74 -21.33 2.94
N MET A 40 17.56 -22.58 2.53
CA MET A 40 16.29 -23.05 1.99
C MET A 40 15.94 -24.48 2.38
N GLY A 41 14.66 -24.81 2.38
CA GLY A 41 14.20 -26.20 2.56
C GLY A 41 14.36 -27.03 1.29
N ARG A 42 14.43 -28.36 1.42
CA ARG A 42 14.54 -29.32 0.30
C ARG A 42 13.55 -29.06 -0.83
N LYS A 43 12.27 -28.82 -0.54
CA LYS A 43 11.26 -28.56 -1.59
C LYS A 43 11.51 -27.26 -2.34
N THR A 44 11.99 -26.22 -1.66
CA THR A 44 12.39 -24.96 -2.29
C THR A 44 13.62 -25.17 -3.17
N TRP A 45 14.63 -25.90 -2.67
CA TRP A 45 15.75 -26.33 -3.50
C TRP A 45 15.22 -27.04 -4.75
N GLU A 46 14.42 -28.09 -4.59
CA GLU A 46 13.80 -28.89 -5.67
C GLU A 46 12.92 -28.09 -6.65
N SER A 47 12.41 -26.92 -6.29
CA SER A 47 11.66 -26.03 -7.19
C SER A 47 12.52 -25.18 -8.13
N ILE A 48 13.79 -24.93 -7.78
CA ILE A 48 14.67 -24.07 -8.60
C ILE A 48 15.07 -24.87 -9.87
N PRO A 49 15.08 -24.34 -11.10
CA PRO A 49 15.53 -25.13 -12.24
C PRO A 49 16.97 -25.67 -12.06
N GLU A 50 17.26 -26.92 -12.44
CA GLU A 50 18.59 -27.55 -12.22
C GLU A 50 19.74 -26.70 -12.80
N LYS A 51 19.53 -26.11 -13.98
CA LYS A 51 20.50 -25.19 -14.62
C LYS A 51 20.79 -23.90 -13.84
N ARG A 52 20.00 -23.61 -12.80
CA ARG A 52 20.14 -22.45 -11.91
C ARG A 52 20.56 -22.85 -10.49
N ARG A 53 20.86 -24.13 -10.26
CA ARG A 53 21.36 -24.65 -8.99
C ARG A 53 22.85 -25.02 -9.12
N PRO A 54 23.69 -24.64 -8.15
CA PRO A 54 23.39 -23.79 -6.99
C PRO A 54 23.20 -22.31 -7.39
N LEU A 55 22.65 -21.51 -6.48
CA LEU A 55 22.60 -20.07 -6.65
C LEU A 55 24.03 -19.52 -6.57
N THR A 56 24.57 -19.06 -7.71
CA THR A 56 25.95 -18.60 -7.79
C THR A 56 26.21 -17.35 -6.94
N GLU A 57 27.47 -17.18 -6.54
CA GLU A 57 28.00 -16.07 -5.72
C GLU A 57 27.42 -16.01 -4.29
N ARG A 58 26.82 -17.11 -3.86
CA ARG A 58 26.22 -17.31 -2.54
C ARG A 58 26.56 -18.69 -2.02
N PHE A 59 26.62 -18.83 -0.70
CA PHE A 59 26.73 -20.12 -0.05
C PHE A 59 25.33 -20.70 0.17
N ASN A 60 25.05 -21.87 -0.39
CA ASN A 60 23.71 -22.46 -0.41
C ASN A 60 23.58 -23.51 0.71
N ILE A 61 22.64 -23.32 1.63
CA ILE A 61 22.34 -24.30 2.68
C ILE A 61 20.95 -24.88 2.41
N ILE A 62 20.91 -26.20 2.25
CA ILE A 62 19.70 -26.94 1.95
C ILE A 62 19.32 -27.79 3.15
N LEU A 63 18.13 -27.55 3.70
CA LEU A 63 17.63 -28.21 4.90
C LEU A 63 16.68 -29.36 4.55
N SER A 64 16.96 -30.53 5.11
CA SER A 64 16.10 -31.72 5.04
C SER A 64 16.16 -32.48 6.37
N ASN A 65 15.14 -33.29 6.66
CA ASN A 65 15.21 -34.27 7.75
C ASN A 65 15.53 -35.68 7.25
N ASP A 66 15.62 -35.86 5.93
CA ASP A 66 15.96 -37.12 5.28
C ASP A 66 17.49 -37.28 5.26
N ILE A 67 18.00 -38.09 6.20
CA ILE A 67 19.44 -38.33 6.39
C ILE A 67 20.05 -38.98 5.15
N GLN A 68 19.34 -39.91 4.51
CA GLN A 68 19.84 -40.59 3.31
C GLN A 68 19.99 -39.60 2.15
N TYR A 69 19.01 -38.70 1.98
CA TYR A 69 19.09 -37.61 1.01
C TYR A 69 20.28 -36.69 1.28
N ILE A 70 20.48 -36.28 2.53
CA ILE A 70 21.60 -35.41 2.94
C ILE A 70 22.94 -36.07 2.59
N THR A 71 23.15 -37.31 3.03
CA THR A 71 24.42 -38.03 2.78
C THR A 71 24.68 -38.20 1.28
N LYS A 72 23.66 -38.59 0.51
CA LYS A 72 23.77 -38.76 -0.94
C LYS A 72 24.12 -37.46 -1.66
N GLU A 73 23.42 -36.36 -1.38
CA GLU A 73 23.66 -35.10 -2.06
C GLU A 73 24.97 -34.45 -1.63
N ASN A 74 25.37 -34.55 -0.36
CA ASN A 74 26.70 -34.10 0.06
C ASN A 74 27.82 -34.88 -0.64
N ALA A 75 27.70 -36.21 -0.79
CA ALA A 75 28.69 -37.00 -1.54
C ALA A 75 28.76 -36.58 -3.03
N LYS A 76 27.63 -36.22 -3.63
CA LYS A 76 27.55 -35.73 -5.01
C LYS A 76 28.20 -34.36 -5.21
N TYR A 77 28.13 -33.49 -4.21
CA TYR A 77 28.60 -32.10 -4.27
C TYR A 77 29.81 -31.81 -3.38
N ASP A 78 30.52 -32.85 -2.93
CA ASP A 78 31.63 -32.74 -1.96
C ASP A 78 32.70 -31.75 -2.43
N SER A 79 33.01 -31.75 -3.73
CA SER A 79 33.95 -30.81 -4.35
C SER A 79 33.50 -29.34 -4.38
N LYS A 80 32.21 -29.07 -4.17
CA LYS A 80 31.62 -27.72 -4.19
C LYS A 80 31.46 -27.11 -2.81
N LEU A 81 31.70 -27.84 -1.72
CA LEU A 81 31.53 -27.33 -0.36
C LEU A 81 32.30 -26.02 -0.11
N LEU A 82 33.45 -25.85 -0.77
CA LEU A 82 34.38 -24.72 -0.57
C LEU A 82 34.52 -23.83 -1.81
N ASP A 83 33.63 -23.98 -2.79
CA ASP A 83 33.69 -23.17 -4.00
C ASP A 83 33.20 -21.74 -3.67
N SER A 84 34.05 -20.75 -3.90
CA SER A 84 33.76 -19.35 -3.58
C SER A 84 32.57 -18.77 -4.38
N LYS A 85 32.16 -19.44 -5.47
CA LYS A 85 31.02 -19.06 -6.31
C LYS A 85 29.82 -19.99 -6.17
N THR A 86 30.00 -21.23 -5.73
CA THR A 86 28.98 -22.29 -5.80
C THR A 86 28.92 -23.17 -4.54
N GLY A 87 29.52 -22.68 -3.45
CA GLY A 87 29.48 -23.24 -2.11
C GLY A 87 28.11 -23.79 -1.74
N MET A 88 28.04 -25.04 -1.28
CA MET A 88 26.79 -25.60 -0.78
C MET A 88 26.96 -26.68 0.29
N LEU A 89 25.94 -26.82 1.13
CA LEU A 89 25.85 -27.83 2.17
C LEU A 89 24.41 -28.33 2.32
N PHE A 90 24.22 -29.65 2.34
CA PHE A 90 22.97 -30.28 2.75
C PHE A 90 23.06 -30.65 4.23
N THR A 91 22.07 -30.25 5.02
CA THR A 91 22.03 -30.51 6.47
C THR A 91 20.58 -30.50 7.00
N ASN A 92 20.39 -30.51 8.31
CA ASN A 92 19.10 -30.35 8.97
C ASN A 92 19.08 -29.08 9.84
N TRP A 93 17.89 -28.62 10.24
CA TRP A 93 17.71 -27.39 11.02
C TRP A 93 18.43 -27.42 12.39
N ASN A 94 18.41 -28.58 13.06
CA ASN A 94 18.96 -28.72 14.41
C ASN A 94 20.49 -28.65 14.41
N ASN A 95 21.14 -29.08 13.33
CA ASN A 95 22.59 -28.94 13.16
C ASN A 95 23.01 -27.47 13.00
N PHE A 96 22.06 -26.57 12.75
CA PHE A 96 22.32 -25.15 12.57
C PHE A 96 22.03 -24.35 13.85
N PHE A 97 20.94 -24.67 14.59
CA PHE A 97 20.36 -23.73 15.57
C PHE A 97 20.05 -24.28 16.98
N ASN A 98 20.54 -25.46 17.40
CA ASN A 98 20.12 -26.02 18.70
C ASN A 98 20.76 -25.31 19.93
N ASN A 99 19.89 -24.89 20.86
CA ASN A 99 20.21 -24.29 22.16
C ASN A 99 20.30 -25.37 23.27
N GLY A 100 21.51 -25.76 23.67
CA GLY A 100 21.76 -26.46 24.94
C GLY A 100 22.72 -25.65 25.81
N GLU A 101 22.62 -25.77 27.15
CA GLU A 101 23.36 -25.03 28.20
C GLU A 101 24.91 -25.12 28.16
N ASN A 102 25.50 -25.63 27.08
CA ASN A 102 26.90 -25.44 26.70
C ASN A 102 26.90 -25.09 25.21
N SER A 103 27.02 -23.79 24.92
CA SER A 103 26.67 -23.16 23.65
C SER A 103 27.29 -23.81 22.41
N GLU A 104 26.47 -24.51 21.62
CA GLU A 104 26.76 -24.93 20.23
C GLU A 104 26.25 -23.90 19.20
N TYR A 105 26.35 -22.60 19.51
CA TYR A 105 26.85 -21.53 18.62
C TYR A 105 27.50 -21.93 17.29
N ILE A 106 28.31 -22.96 17.42
CA ILE A 106 29.65 -22.94 16.89
C ILE A 106 29.81 -23.98 15.78
N LYS A 107 28.89 -24.94 15.56
CA LYS A 107 29.14 -26.02 14.58
C LYS A 107 29.23 -25.59 13.12
N LEU A 108 28.33 -24.73 12.62
CA LEU A 108 28.40 -24.27 11.22
C LEU A 108 29.46 -23.17 11.06
N GLU A 109 29.50 -22.20 11.98
CA GLU A 109 30.54 -21.18 11.95
C GLU A 109 31.92 -21.81 12.10
N GLU A 110 32.14 -22.80 12.99
CA GLU A 110 33.36 -23.63 13.06
C GLU A 110 33.61 -24.42 11.78
N LEU A 111 32.58 -25.03 11.18
CA LEU A 111 32.74 -25.75 9.93
C LEU A 111 33.21 -24.81 8.82
N LEU A 112 32.65 -23.59 8.77
CA LEU A 112 33.07 -22.55 7.83
C LEU A 112 34.48 -22.02 8.21
N LEU A 113 34.75 -21.75 9.49
CA LEU A 113 36.03 -21.27 10.04
C LEU A 113 37.18 -22.23 9.78
N SER A 114 37.00 -23.50 10.13
CA SER A 114 37.99 -24.57 9.96
C SER A 114 38.40 -24.76 8.50
N LYS A 115 37.62 -24.21 7.56
CA LYS A 115 37.87 -24.28 6.12
C LYS A 115 38.15 -22.91 5.49
N MET A 116 38.05 -21.80 6.24
CA MET A 116 38.47 -20.45 5.81
C MET A 116 39.99 -20.30 5.91
N PRO A 117 40.65 -19.58 4.98
CA PRO A 117 42.06 -19.23 5.09
C PRO A 117 42.36 -18.52 6.41
N SER A 118 43.46 -18.86 7.08
CA SER A 118 43.80 -18.38 8.42
C SER A 118 43.84 -16.85 8.52
N ASN A 119 44.25 -16.16 7.45
CA ASN A 119 44.26 -14.69 7.37
C ASN A 119 42.87 -14.04 7.22
N ARG A 120 41.78 -14.83 7.29
CA ARG A 120 40.40 -14.35 7.12
C ARG A 120 39.46 -14.79 8.25
N GLN A 121 39.92 -15.65 9.16
CA GLN A 121 39.11 -16.18 10.26
C GLN A 121 38.74 -15.11 11.29
N GLU A 122 39.54 -14.05 11.43
CA GLU A 122 39.37 -12.99 12.45
C GLU A 122 38.19 -12.01 12.19
N TYR A 123 37.63 -12.00 10.98
CA TYR A 123 36.56 -11.06 10.58
C TYR A 123 35.17 -11.71 10.49
N ILE A 124 35.03 -12.97 10.93
CA ILE A 124 33.85 -13.81 10.70
C ILE A 124 32.51 -13.17 11.06
N HIS A 125 32.39 -12.57 12.26
CA HIS A 125 31.10 -12.03 12.73
C HIS A 125 30.64 -10.80 11.93
N GLN A 126 31.54 -10.15 11.20
CA GLN A 126 31.24 -9.05 10.28
C GLN A 126 31.11 -9.55 8.82
N ALA A 127 31.35 -10.85 8.59
CA ALA A 127 31.57 -11.45 7.27
C ALA A 127 30.46 -12.39 6.78
N PHE A 128 29.30 -12.48 7.44
CA PHE A 128 28.17 -13.28 6.96
C PHE A 128 26.83 -12.55 7.05
N THR A 129 26.01 -12.69 6.00
CA THR A 129 24.61 -12.27 6.03
C THR A 129 23.73 -13.46 5.67
N TYR A 130 22.80 -13.80 6.56
CA TYR A 130 21.91 -14.94 6.41
C TYR A 130 20.60 -14.52 5.75
N TYR A 131 20.25 -15.17 4.65
CA TYR A 131 18.99 -14.99 3.93
C TYR A 131 18.19 -16.28 3.97
N ILE A 132 17.06 -16.27 4.67
CA ILE A 132 16.07 -17.34 4.59
C ILE A 132 15.25 -17.11 3.31
N ILE A 133 15.33 -18.03 2.36
CA ILE A 133 14.69 -17.87 1.04
C ILE A 133 13.53 -18.86 0.79
N GLY A 134 13.12 -19.57 1.84
CA GLY A 134 11.95 -20.44 1.85
C GLY A 134 12.24 -21.88 2.27
N GLY A 135 11.24 -22.76 2.38
CA GLY A 135 9.81 -22.52 2.22
C GLY A 135 9.10 -22.18 3.54
N SER A 136 7.78 -22.23 3.54
CA SER A 136 6.90 -21.88 4.67
C SER A 136 7.40 -22.38 6.04
N GLN A 137 7.76 -23.66 6.15
CA GLN A 137 8.27 -24.24 7.40
C GLN A 137 9.60 -23.63 7.85
N ILE A 138 10.48 -23.29 6.91
CA ILE A 138 11.80 -22.70 7.22
C ILE A 138 11.61 -21.24 7.64
N TYR A 139 10.70 -20.50 7.00
CA TYR A 139 10.33 -19.16 7.44
C TYR A 139 9.76 -19.16 8.86
N ASN A 140 8.81 -20.07 9.18
CA ASN A 140 8.25 -20.20 10.53
C ASN A 140 9.36 -20.43 11.56
N LYS A 141 10.20 -21.44 11.36
CA LYS A 141 11.28 -21.76 12.28
C LYS A 141 12.26 -20.61 12.49
N ALA A 142 12.61 -19.88 11.42
CA ALA A 142 13.50 -18.73 11.54
C ALA A 142 12.88 -17.59 12.34
N ILE A 143 11.59 -17.30 12.11
CA ILE A 143 10.86 -16.25 12.85
C ILE A 143 10.72 -16.62 14.33
N GLU A 144 10.34 -17.88 14.63
CA GLU A 144 10.23 -18.40 15.99
C GLU A 144 11.56 -18.26 16.72
N MET A 145 12.64 -18.75 16.12
CA MET A 145 13.99 -18.66 16.66
C MET A 145 14.43 -17.21 16.91
N CYS A 146 14.26 -16.31 15.93
CA CYS A 146 14.62 -14.90 16.12
C CYS A 146 13.81 -14.27 17.26
N SER A 147 12.54 -14.64 17.40
CA SER A 147 11.67 -14.16 18.48
C SER A 147 12.10 -14.69 19.86
N GLU A 148 12.43 -15.98 19.95
CA GLU A 148 12.89 -16.63 21.19
C GLU A 148 14.23 -16.05 21.69
N LEU A 149 15.13 -15.73 20.76
CA LEU A 149 16.46 -15.21 21.06
C LEU A 149 16.54 -13.69 21.13
N GLY A 150 15.44 -12.98 20.81
CA GLY A 150 15.44 -11.53 20.69
C GLY A 150 16.37 -11.01 19.59
N LEU A 151 16.60 -11.79 18.53
CA LEU A 151 17.45 -11.38 17.41
C LEU A 151 16.68 -10.46 16.46
N PRO A 152 17.27 -9.31 16.05
CA PRO A 152 16.66 -8.47 15.04
C PRO A 152 16.66 -9.16 13.68
N TYR A 153 15.57 -8.98 12.93
CA TYR A 153 15.48 -9.47 11.56
C TYR A 153 14.61 -8.56 10.68
N SER A 154 14.74 -8.76 9.37
CA SER A 154 13.93 -8.06 8.37
C SER A 154 13.24 -9.05 7.43
N ILE A 155 12.07 -8.66 6.92
CA ILE A 155 11.32 -9.39 5.90
C ILE A 155 11.27 -8.49 4.66
N ASN A 156 11.97 -8.92 3.62
CA ASN A 156 11.90 -8.30 2.30
C ASN A 156 10.80 -9.02 1.51
N ALA A 157 9.70 -8.32 1.26
CA ALA A 157 8.51 -8.88 0.61
C ALA A 157 8.20 -8.14 -0.71
N THR A 158 7.67 -8.90 -1.65
CA THR A 158 7.08 -8.35 -2.88
C THR A 158 5.58 -8.52 -2.79
N GLU A 159 4.85 -7.40 -2.69
CA GLU A 159 3.40 -7.40 -2.78
C GLU A 159 2.97 -7.39 -4.23
N ILE A 160 1.97 -8.21 -4.56
CA ILE A 160 1.45 -8.37 -5.91
C ILE A 160 -0.03 -8.05 -5.91
N TYR A 161 -0.41 -7.26 -6.91
CA TYR A 161 -1.76 -6.76 -7.12
C TYR A 161 -2.20 -7.24 -8.50
N LEU A 162 -3.23 -8.08 -8.48
CA LEU A 162 -3.89 -8.56 -9.68
C LEU A 162 -5.03 -7.61 -10.02
N THR A 163 -5.20 -7.29 -11.30
CA THR A 163 -6.41 -6.61 -11.75
C THR A 163 -7.61 -7.56 -11.59
N LYS A 164 -8.83 -7.00 -11.47
CA LYS A 164 -10.07 -7.80 -11.37
C LYS A 164 -10.23 -8.80 -12.53
N GLU A 165 -9.74 -8.46 -13.71
CA GLU A 165 -9.77 -9.33 -14.89
C GLU A 165 -8.84 -10.55 -14.72
N GLN A 166 -7.72 -10.39 -14.00
CA GLN A 166 -6.79 -11.48 -13.69
C GLN A 166 -7.26 -12.39 -12.55
N GLU A 167 -7.94 -11.84 -11.53
CA GLU A 167 -8.59 -12.68 -10.51
C GLU A 167 -9.62 -13.63 -11.15
N GLN A 168 -10.28 -13.20 -12.22
CA GLN A 168 -11.41 -13.90 -12.85
C GLN A 168 -11.07 -14.67 -14.13
N TYR A 169 -9.80 -14.83 -14.51
CA TYR A 169 -9.44 -15.45 -15.79
C TYR A 169 -10.03 -16.86 -15.91
N LYS A 170 -11.06 -16.95 -16.75
CA LYS A 170 -11.93 -18.10 -17.00
C LYS A 170 -11.12 -19.27 -17.55
N LEU A 171 -10.82 -20.26 -16.73
CA LEU A 171 -10.63 -21.62 -17.25
C LEU A 171 -12.03 -22.22 -17.44
N GLN A 172 -12.49 -22.32 -18.68
CA GLN A 172 -13.65 -23.14 -19.02
C GLN A 172 -13.29 -24.60 -18.77
N ASP A 173 -13.47 -25.05 -17.53
CA ASP A 173 -13.60 -26.47 -17.22
C ASP A 173 -15.07 -26.85 -17.41
N LYS A 174 -15.34 -28.11 -17.82
CA LYS A 174 -16.67 -28.61 -18.24
C LYS A 174 -17.81 -28.46 -17.19
N ASN A 175 -17.51 -27.96 -16.00
CA ASN A 175 -18.41 -27.87 -14.84
C ASN A 175 -18.78 -26.43 -14.39
N GLN A 176 -18.47 -25.38 -15.17
CA GLN A 176 -18.86 -23.98 -14.86
C GLN A 176 -18.40 -23.42 -13.49
N GLU A 177 -17.38 -24.00 -12.84
CA GLU A 177 -16.79 -23.41 -11.63
C GLU A 177 -15.73 -22.35 -11.97
N LEU A 178 -15.86 -21.16 -11.38
CA LEU A 178 -14.88 -20.08 -11.49
C LEU A 178 -13.60 -20.46 -10.73
N LYS A 179 -12.50 -20.73 -11.44
CA LYS A 179 -11.16 -20.89 -10.83
C LYS A 179 -10.34 -19.61 -10.96
N LEU A 180 -9.73 -19.18 -9.85
CA LEU A 180 -8.76 -18.09 -9.84
C LEU A 180 -7.54 -18.47 -10.69
N LYS A 181 -7.08 -17.54 -11.56
CA LYS A 181 -5.85 -17.73 -12.38
C LYS A 181 -4.63 -18.04 -11.52
N TYR A 182 -4.55 -17.39 -10.36
CA TYR A 182 -3.50 -17.60 -9.37
C TYR A 182 -4.09 -18.14 -8.09
N THR A 183 -3.61 -19.32 -7.69
CA THR A 183 -3.91 -19.96 -6.41
C THR A 183 -2.60 -20.29 -5.71
N GLY A 184 -2.66 -20.53 -4.41
CA GLY A 184 -1.50 -20.93 -3.62
C GLY A 184 -1.88 -21.96 -2.56
N ASP A 185 -1.01 -22.95 -2.41
CA ASP A 185 -1.09 -24.02 -1.42
C ASP A 185 -0.06 -23.85 -0.30
N THR A 186 0.90 -22.95 -0.49
CA THR A 186 2.03 -22.71 0.40
C THR A 186 2.02 -21.25 0.82
N PHE A 187 2.10 -20.98 2.13
CA PHE A 187 1.92 -19.64 2.69
C PHE A 187 3.16 -19.18 3.46
N PHE A 188 3.48 -17.89 3.35
CA PHE A 188 4.38 -17.21 4.27
C PHE A 188 3.71 -17.13 5.65
N PRO A 189 4.46 -17.22 6.75
CA PRO A 189 3.95 -17.03 8.10
C PRO A 189 3.23 -15.70 8.28
N LYS A 190 2.26 -15.62 9.20
CA LYS A 190 1.62 -14.33 9.49
C LYS A 190 2.66 -13.36 10.06
N ILE A 191 2.91 -12.28 9.34
CA ILE A 191 3.68 -11.12 9.85
C ILE A 191 2.96 -10.54 11.07
N ASN A 192 3.68 -10.46 12.20
CA ASN A 192 3.15 -9.94 13.46
C ASN A 192 2.89 -8.42 13.38
N ASP A 193 1.92 -7.93 14.13
CA ASP A 193 1.56 -6.50 14.24
C ASP A 193 2.69 -5.66 14.87
N SER A 194 3.68 -6.29 15.52
CA SER A 194 4.91 -5.63 15.98
C SER A 194 5.87 -5.24 14.86
N ALA A 195 5.63 -5.70 13.63
CA ALA A 195 6.45 -5.36 12.48
C ALA A 195 6.41 -3.86 12.18
N ILE A 196 7.57 -3.25 12.01
CA ILE A 196 7.68 -1.86 11.58
C ILE A 196 7.98 -1.86 10.08
N ILE A 197 7.12 -1.24 9.28
CA ILE A 197 7.44 -0.99 7.87
C ILE A 197 8.51 0.10 7.82
N THR A 198 9.65 -0.18 7.18
CA THR A 198 10.77 0.76 7.05
C THR A 198 10.96 1.27 5.62
N ARG A 199 10.42 0.55 4.64
CA ARG A 199 10.48 0.94 3.23
C ARG A 199 9.29 0.41 2.45
N VAL A 200 8.74 1.26 1.58
CA VAL A 200 7.77 0.90 0.55
C VAL A 200 8.24 1.51 -0.76
N SER A 201 8.39 0.69 -1.81
CA SER A 201 8.67 1.20 -3.15
C SER A 201 7.40 1.74 -3.81
N PRO A 202 7.54 2.55 -4.88
CA PRO A 202 6.44 2.79 -5.80
C PRO A 202 5.86 1.50 -6.36
N PHE A 203 4.65 1.59 -6.92
CA PHE A 203 4.07 0.55 -7.75
C PHE A 203 4.80 0.46 -9.09
N TYR A 204 5.06 -0.77 -9.52
CA TYR A 204 5.65 -1.09 -10.80
C TYR A 204 4.70 -1.96 -11.61
N ASN A 205 4.60 -1.67 -12.89
CA ASN A 205 4.04 -2.62 -13.86
C ASN A 205 5.12 -3.67 -14.16
N SER A 206 4.77 -4.95 -14.06
CA SER A 206 5.67 -6.01 -14.52
C SER A 206 5.83 -5.93 -16.03
N LYS A 207 7.07 -6.00 -16.52
CA LYS A 207 7.35 -6.16 -17.96
C LYS A 207 7.27 -7.62 -18.39
N SER A 208 7.16 -8.53 -17.42
CA SER A 208 7.21 -9.98 -17.61
C SER A 208 5.83 -10.62 -17.57
N VAL A 209 4.88 -9.98 -16.88
CA VAL A 209 3.50 -10.42 -16.74
C VAL A 209 2.61 -9.22 -17.02
N ASP A 210 1.81 -9.33 -18.08
CA ASP A 210 0.90 -8.26 -18.49
C ASP A 210 -0.06 -7.90 -17.35
N GLU A 211 -0.39 -6.62 -17.22
CA GLU A 211 -1.31 -6.05 -16.21
C GLU A 211 -1.07 -6.46 -14.74
N LEU A 212 0.13 -6.95 -14.39
CA LEU A 212 0.49 -7.26 -13.01
C LEU A 212 1.20 -6.07 -12.39
N LEU A 213 0.63 -5.56 -11.29
CA LEU A 213 1.26 -4.53 -10.47
C LEU A 213 1.98 -5.18 -9.29
N TYR A 214 3.17 -4.68 -8.96
CA TYR A 214 3.90 -5.14 -7.78
C TYR A 214 4.66 -4.00 -7.12
N ARG A 215 5.03 -4.18 -5.85
CA ARG A 215 5.93 -3.28 -5.12
C ARG A 215 6.73 -4.04 -4.07
N PHE A 216 7.88 -3.50 -3.70
CA PHE A 216 8.74 -4.03 -2.65
C PHE A 216 8.43 -3.36 -1.31
N ILE A 217 8.32 -4.16 -0.26
CA ILE A 217 8.12 -3.70 1.12
C ILE A 217 9.17 -4.35 2.01
N ASN A 218 9.73 -3.56 2.93
CA ASN A 218 10.58 -4.05 4.00
C ASN A 218 9.87 -3.90 5.35
N TYR A 219 9.81 -5.00 6.09
CA TYR A 219 9.38 -5.04 7.49
C TYR A 219 10.60 -5.30 8.36
N GLU A 220 10.74 -4.59 9.47
CA GLU A 220 11.81 -4.78 10.43
C GLU A 220 11.26 -5.05 11.83
N PHE A 221 11.96 -5.93 12.55
CA PHE A 221 11.64 -6.35 13.90
C PHE A 221 12.84 -6.02 14.80
N MET A 222 13.05 -4.73 15.07
CA MET A 222 14.11 -4.27 15.99
C MET A 222 13.61 -3.16 16.91
N ILE A 223 14.31 -3.01 18.02
CA ILE A 223 14.13 -1.91 18.97
C ILE A 223 14.83 -0.66 18.40
N ASN A 224 14.17 0.50 18.44
CA ASN A 224 14.71 1.83 18.06
C ASN A 224 14.84 2.16 16.57
N ILE A 225 13.91 1.71 15.72
CA ILE A 225 13.89 2.07 14.30
C ILE A 225 12.86 3.16 14.03
N LYS A 226 13.24 4.14 13.19
CA LYS A 226 12.29 5.13 12.69
C LYS A 226 11.35 4.46 11.67
N PRO A 227 10.03 4.49 11.89
CA PRO A 227 9.09 3.90 10.95
C PRO A 227 9.15 4.63 9.60
N PHE A 228 8.74 3.92 8.54
CA PHE A 228 8.53 4.53 7.23
C PHE A 228 7.48 5.64 7.35
N TYR A 229 7.90 6.86 7.05
CA TYR A 229 7.01 8.00 7.07
C TYR A 229 6.10 7.97 5.83
N THR A 230 4.83 7.67 6.04
CA THR A 230 3.79 7.76 5.01
C THR A 230 3.16 9.15 5.02
N GLN A 231 2.48 9.54 3.94
CA GLN A 231 1.74 10.81 3.90
C GLN A 231 0.52 10.79 4.83
N GLU A 232 0.03 9.62 5.27
CA GLU A 232 -1.01 9.53 6.31
C GLU A 232 -0.49 9.99 7.68
N ASN A 233 0.82 9.92 7.94
CA ASN A 233 1.42 10.44 9.17
C ASN A 233 1.23 11.96 9.33
N ASP A 234 1.12 12.72 8.24
CA ASP A 234 0.79 14.15 8.31
C ASP A 234 -0.59 14.38 8.93
N TYR A 235 -1.60 13.59 8.52
CA TYR A 235 -2.95 13.63 9.08
C TYR A 235 -2.95 13.24 10.56
N LEU A 236 -2.29 12.14 10.92
CA LEU A 236 -2.20 11.68 12.31
C LEU A 236 -1.48 12.69 13.22
N SER A 237 -0.48 13.40 12.69
CA SER A 237 0.26 14.43 13.42
C SER A 237 -0.62 15.65 13.70
N ILE A 238 -1.45 16.06 12.74
CA ILE A 238 -2.44 17.14 12.96
C ILE A 238 -3.46 16.71 14.01
N MET A 239 -4.00 15.48 13.93
CA MET A 239 -4.94 14.97 14.92
C MET A 239 -4.34 14.96 16.33
N ARG A 240 -3.09 14.48 16.48
CA ARG A 240 -2.37 14.52 17.76
C ARG A 240 -2.20 15.95 18.26
N ASN A 241 -1.81 16.88 17.40
CA ASN A 241 -1.65 18.28 17.78
C ASN A 241 -2.96 18.92 18.26
N ILE A 242 -4.10 18.60 17.63
CA ILE A 242 -5.42 19.06 18.09
C ILE A 242 -5.73 18.51 19.49
N LEU A 243 -5.41 17.25 19.77
CA LEU A 243 -5.66 16.64 21.08
C LEU A 243 -4.75 17.19 22.18
N GLU A 244 -3.48 17.45 21.85
CA GLU A 244 -2.48 17.89 22.84
C GLU A 244 -2.52 19.41 23.08
N ASN A 245 -2.73 20.20 22.03
CA ASN A 245 -2.57 21.65 22.05
C ASN A 245 -3.81 22.42 21.56
N GLY A 246 -4.90 21.73 21.20
CA GLY A 246 -6.11 22.36 20.69
C GLY A 246 -6.83 23.20 21.74
N SER A 247 -7.43 24.31 21.30
CA SER A 247 -8.30 25.12 22.14
C SER A 247 -9.71 24.54 22.15
N SER A 248 -10.31 24.45 23.34
CA SER A 248 -11.70 24.04 23.53
C SER A 248 -12.64 25.18 23.14
N ASN A 249 -13.63 24.89 22.30
CA ASN A 249 -14.64 25.85 21.84
C ASN A 249 -16.03 25.23 21.86
N ASP A 250 -17.04 26.04 22.18
CA ASP A 250 -18.43 25.69 21.91
C ASP A 250 -18.70 25.70 20.40
N ASP A 251 -19.70 24.96 19.95
CA ASP A 251 -20.11 24.91 18.54
C ASP A 251 -21.63 25.00 18.37
N ARG A 252 -22.07 25.22 17.12
CA ARG A 252 -23.50 25.35 16.77
C ARG A 252 -24.33 24.08 17.01
N THR A 253 -23.68 22.94 17.23
CA THR A 253 -24.33 21.64 17.48
C THR A 253 -24.54 21.39 18.98
N GLY A 254 -23.85 22.15 19.85
CA GLY A 254 -23.90 22.01 21.30
C GLY A 254 -23.01 20.88 21.85
N VAL A 255 -22.18 20.25 21.01
CA VAL A 255 -21.27 19.16 21.42
C VAL A 255 -19.95 19.72 21.94
N GLY A 256 -19.41 20.75 21.27
CA GLY A 256 -18.11 21.32 21.55
C GLY A 256 -16.99 20.68 20.72
N THR A 257 -15.89 21.41 20.55
CA THR A 257 -14.75 21.00 19.73
C THR A 257 -13.42 21.32 20.39
N LEU A 258 -12.40 20.52 20.09
CA LEU A 258 -10.99 20.92 20.19
C LEU A 258 -10.51 21.33 18.81
N SER A 259 -9.82 22.47 18.71
CA SER A 259 -9.41 23.01 17.41
C SER A 259 -8.06 23.73 17.44
N ILE A 260 -7.42 23.75 16.26
CA ILE A 260 -6.29 24.62 15.94
C ILE A 260 -6.65 25.41 14.67
N PHE A 261 -6.02 26.56 14.45
CA PHE A 261 -6.28 27.37 13.27
C PHE A 261 -5.18 27.22 12.23
N GLY A 262 -5.57 26.81 11.01
CA GLY A 262 -4.66 26.64 9.89
C GLY A 262 -3.85 25.34 9.98
N SER A 263 -3.99 24.50 8.96
CA SER A 263 -3.18 23.30 8.79
C SER A 263 -3.11 22.96 7.31
N MET A 264 -2.07 22.26 6.89
CA MET A 264 -1.87 21.89 5.50
C MET A 264 -1.54 20.42 5.41
N LEU A 265 -2.25 19.73 4.52
CA LEU A 265 -1.98 18.35 4.13
C LEU A 265 -1.52 18.34 2.68
N LYS A 266 -0.54 17.48 2.37
CA LYS A 266 0.00 17.33 1.02
C LYS A 266 0.15 15.87 0.66
N TYR A 267 -0.59 15.44 -0.35
CA TYR A 267 -0.57 14.06 -0.84
C TYR A 267 0.02 13.97 -2.25
N ASP A 268 0.74 12.88 -2.52
CA ASP A 268 1.32 12.57 -3.82
C ASP A 268 0.46 11.52 -4.52
N LEU A 269 -0.24 11.97 -5.57
CA LEU A 269 -1.21 11.16 -6.30
C LEU A 269 -0.58 10.39 -7.47
N ARG A 270 0.74 10.47 -7.66
CA ARG A 270 1.41 9.87 -8.83
C ARG A 270 1.50 8.34 -8.76
N ASP A 271 1.53 7.81 -7.55
CA ASP A 271 1.77 6.39 -7.28
C ASP A 271 0.70 5.76 -6.39
N SER A 272 0.00 6.55 -5.58
CA SER A 272 -1.00 6.05 -4.64
C SER A 272 -2.20 6.98 -4.53
N PHE A 273 -3.28 6.49 -3.92
CA PHE A 273 -4.47 7.29 -3.61
C PHE A 273 -4.57 7.48 -2.10
N PRO A 274 -4.75 8.72 -1.58
CA PRO A 274 -4.67 9.03 -0.16
C PRO A 274 -5.96 8.67 0.58
N LEU A 275 -6.31 7.39 0.59
CA LEU A 275 -7.38 6.86 1.42
C LEU A 275 -6.76 6.39 2.75
N CYS A 276 -7.22 6.95 3.87
CA CYS A 276 -6.70 6.57 5.19
C CYS A 276 -6.78 5.05 5.39
N THR A 277 -5.73 4.48 5.96
CA THR A 277 -5.59 3.05 6.25
C THR A 277 -5.76 2.73 7.73
N THR A 278 -5.53 3.72 8.62
CA THR A 278 -5.77 3.61 10.07
C THR A 278 -7.24 3.49 10.43
N LYS A 279 -8.14 3.86 9.51
CA LYS A 279 -9.59 3.66 9.63
C LYS A 279 -10.17 3.33 8.28
N ARG A 280 -11.03 2.32 8.21
CA ARG A 280 -11.76 1.99 6.97
C ARG A 280 -12.66 3.15 6.57
N MET A 281 -12.41 3.71 5.39
CA MET A 281 -13.19 4.82 4.83
C MET A 281 -14.39 4.32 4.02
N PHE A 282 -15.50 5.07 4.06
CA PHE A 282 -16.69 4.77 3.25
C PHE A 282 -16.51 5.24 1.80
N PHE A 283 -15.57 4.61 1.08
CA PHE A 283 -15.12 5.04 -0.25
C PHE A 283 -16.25 5.18 -1.27
N ARG A 284 -17.24 4.27 -1.25
CA ARG A 284 -18.41 4.35 -2.15
C ARG A 284 -19.18 5.66 -1.96
N ALA A 285 -19.41 6.09 -0.73
CA ALA A 285 -20.10 7.35 -0.46
C ALA A 285 -19.29 8.56 -0.94
N ILE A 286 -17.97 8.58 -0.67
CA ILE A 286 -17.06 9.66 -1.14
C ILE A 286 -17.14 9.80 -2.67
N PHE A 287 -17.09 8.69 -3.39
CA PHE A 287 -17.14 8.69 -4.85
C PHE A 287 -18.50 9.18 -5.38
N GLU A 288 -19.60 8.62 -4.86
CA GLU A 288 -20.95 8.95 -5.32
C GLU A 288 -21.35 10.39 -4.97
N GLU A 289 -20.91 10.91 -3.83
CA GLU A 289 -21.09 12.30 -3.43
C GLU A 289 -20.31 13.24 -4.35
N LEU A 290 -19.05 12.92 -4.69
CA LEU A 290 -18.29 13.69 -5.67
C LEU A 290 -19.00 13.70 -7.04
N MET A 291 -19.47 12.56 -7.52
CA MET A 291 -20.20 12.48 -8.80
C MET A 291 -21.50 13.30 -8.75
N PHE A 292 -22.19 13.29 -7.61
CA PHE A 292 -23.36 14.12 -7.37
C PHE A 292 -23.02 15.62 -7.47
N TYR A 293 -21.95 16.08 -6.81
CA TYR A 293 -21.51 17.48 -6.93
C TYR A 293 -21.12 17.86 -8.37
N LEU A 294 -20.31 17.04 -9.04
CA LEU A 294 -19.90 17.31 -10.42
C LEU A 294 -21.09 17.33 -11.39
N SER A 295 -22.19 16.66 -11.07
CA SER A 295 -23.41 16.68 -11.88
C SER A 295 -24.24 17.95 -11.76
N GLY A 296 -23.94 18.84 -10.80
CA GLY A 296 -24.72 20.07 -10.58
C GLY A 296 -25.95 19.89 -9.70
N LYS A 297 -26.26 18.65 -9.30
CA LYS A 297 -27.49 18.31 -8.56
C LYS A 297 -27.41 18.72 -7.08
N THR A 298 -28.59 18.91 -6.51
CA THR A 298 -28.77 19.42 -5.12
C THR A 298 -29.89 18.70 -4.36
N ASP A 299 -30.49 17.64 -4.92
CA ASP A 299 -31.48 16.82 -4.23
C ASP A 299 -30.82 15.61 -3.54
N ASN A 300 -30.79 15.62 -2.21
CA ASN A 300 -30.24 14.55 -1.39
C ASN A 300 -30.94 13.19 -1.63
N LYS A 301 -32.19 13.18 -2.12
CA LYS A 301 -32.91 11.92 -2.43
C LYS A 301 -32.14 11.04 -3.41
N ILE A 302 -31.35 11.63 -4.30
CA ILE A 302 -30.50 10.90 -5.26
C ILE A 302 -29.40 10.11 -4.54
N LEU A 303 -28.85 10.63 -3.45
CA LEU A 303 -27.88 9.91 -2.62
C LEU A 303 -28.60 8.83 -1.79
N GLN A 304 -29.78 9.13 -1.25
CA GLN A 304 -30.59 8.18 -0.47
C GLN A 304 -31.01 6.97 -1.31
N GLU A 305 -31.43 7.16 -2.56
CA GLU A 305 -31.75 6.08 -3.51
C GLU A 305 -30.57 5.13 -3.73
N LYS A 306 -29.34 5.63 -3.57
CA LYS A 306 -28.11 4.83 -3.65
C LYS A 306 -27.69 4.23 -2.30
N GLY A 307 -28.45 4.46 -1.24
CA GLY A 307 -28.14 4.03 0.14
C GLY A 307 -27.04 4.86 0.79
N ILE A 308 -26.95 6.15 0.44
CA ILE A 308 -25.97 7.10 1.00
C ILE A 308 -26.73 8.18 1.76
N HIS A 309 -26.46 8.29 3.05
CA HIS A 309 -27.25 9.07 4.01
C HIS A 309 -26.45 10.22 4.66
N VAL A 310 -25.35 10.65 4.02
CA VAL A 310 -24.41 11.62 4.63
C VAL A 310 -24.99 13.04 4.77
N TRP A 311 -26.07 13.35 4.04
CA TRP A 311 -26.74 14.66 4.03
C TRP A 311 -28.11 14.67 4.72
N ASP A 312 -28.59 13.53 5.21
CA ASP A 312 -29.95 13.39 5.75
C ASP A 312 -30.20 14.36 6.90
N GLY A 313 -29.30 14.41 7.88
CA GLY A 313 -29.42 15.29 9.04
C GLY A 313 -29.43 16.79 8.72
N ASN A 314 -28.98 17.18 7.52
CA ASN A 314 -28.90 18.59 7.10
C ASN A 314 -29.96 18.97 6.07
N THR A 315 -30.85 18.05 5.71
CA THR A 315 -31.88 18.26 4.70
C THR A 315 -33.28 17.82 5.16
N THR A 316 -33.43 17.48 6.45
CA THR A 316 -34.75 17.25 7.05
C THR A 316 -35.58 18.52 7.04
N ARG A 317 -36.91 18.38 7.06
CA ARG A 317 -37.83 19.52 7.20
C ARG A 317 -37.47 20.42 8.39
N GLU A 318 -37.23 19.81 9.56
CA GLU A 318 -36.86 20.53 10.79
C GLU A 318 -35.56 21.35 10.62
N PHE A 319 -34.55 20.77 10.00
CA PHE A 319 -33.26 21.45 9.80
C PHE A 319 -33.40 22.63 8.84
N LEU A 320 -34.11 22.45 7.72
CA LEU A 320 -34.35 23.50 6.74
C LEU A 320 -35.18 24.65 7.34
N ASP A 321 -36.19 24.36 8.14
CA ASP A 321 -36.98 25.39 8.82
C ASP A 321 -36.16 26.20 9.82
N LYS A 322 -35.28 25.53 10.58
CA LYS A 322 -34.30 26.20 11.47
C LYS A 322 -33.32 27.09 10.70
N ARG A 323 -33.03 26.77 9.43
CA ARG A 323 -32.21 27.60 8.53
C ARG A 323 -32.98 28.73 7.85
N GLY A 324 -34.30 28.81 8.03
CA GLY A 324 -35.15 29.80 7.36
C GLY A 324 -35.43 29.45 5.89
N LEU A 325 -35.39 28.17 5.54
CA LEU A 325 -35.59 27.63 4.20
C LEU A 325 -36.93 26.88 4.11
N GLN A 326 -38.01 27.47 4.63
CA GLN A 326 -39.34 26.84 4.68
C GLN A 326 -39.93 26.57 3.29
N ASN A 327 -39.44 27.29 2.28
CA ASN A 327 -39.85 27.15 0.89
C ASN A 327 -39.11 26.04 0.12
N TYR A 328 -38.14 25.38 0.75
CA TYR A 328 -37.38 24.28 0.13
C TYR A 328 -38.09 22.97 0.38
N ASP A 329 -38.01 22.01 -0.54
CA ASP A 329 -38.52 20.66 -0.28
C ASP A 329 -37.59 19.89 0.67
N GLU A 330 -38.13 18.91 1.40
CA GLU A 330 -37.28 18.00 2.16
C GLU A 330 -36.33 17.25 1.22
N GLY A 331 -35.04 17.21 1.57
CA GLY A 331 -33.95 16.72 0.71
C GLY A 331 -33.24 17.82 -0.11
N ASP A 332 -33.82 19.01 -0.25
CA ASP A 332 -33.22 20.10 -1.00
C ASP A 332 -32.00 20.70 -0.24
N MET A 333 -30.82 20.60 -0.85
CA MET A 333 -29.58 21.13 -0.30
C MET A 333 -29.40 22.64 -0.58
N GLY A 334 -30.12 23.22 -1.53
CA GLY A 334 -29.98 24.61 -1.94
C GLY A 334 -28.76 24.89 -2.80
N GLN A 335 -28.32 26.16 -2.80
CA GLN A 335 -27.10 26.62 -3.50
C GLN A 335 -25.81 26.15 -2.80
N THR A 336 -25.61 24.83 -2.77
CA THR A 336 -24.43 24.17 -2.19
C THR A 336 -23.41 23.80 -3.27
N TYR A 337 -22.52 22.86 -2.97
CA TYR A 337 -21.42 22.41 -3.82
C TYR A 337 -21.86 22.15 -5.27
N GLY A 338 -22.85 21.28 -5.49
CA GLY A 338 -23.27 20.90 -6.83
C GLY A 338 -23.66 22.10 -7.69
N PHE A 339 -24.55 22.94 -7.15
CA PHE A 339 -24.97 24.16 -7.84
C PHE A 339 -23.78 25.08 -8.12
N ASN A 340 -22.93 25.37 -7.13
CA ASN A 340 -21.80 26.27 -7.32
C ASN A 340 -20.73 25.70 -8.28
N PHE A 341 -20.60 24.39 -8.43
CA PHE A 341 -19.72 23.80 -9.45
C PHE A 341 -20.15 24.15 -10.87
N ARG A 342 -21.46 24.15 -11.15
CA ARG A 342 -22.01 24.13 -12.53
C ARG A 342 -22.80 25.38 -12.89
N HIS A 343 -23.25 26.15 -11.90
CA HIS A 343 -24.23 27.23 -12.02
C HIS A 343 -23.87 28.44 -11.15
N PHE A 344 -22.58 28.70 -10.93
CA PHE A 344 -22.12 29.76 -10.02
C PHE A 344 -22.70 31.13 -10.38
N GLY A 345 -23.21 31.87 -9.38
CA GLY A 345 -23.90 33.15 -9.56
C GLY A 345 -25.28 33.06 -10.23
N GLY A 346 -25.78 31.85 -10.48
CA GLY A 346 -27.10 31.60 -11.05
C GLY A 346 -28.25 31.79 -10.05
N GLU A 347 -29.44 32.05 -10.58
CA GLU A 347 -30.67 32.05 -9.78
C GLU A 347 -31.08 30.61 -9.47
N TYR A 348 -31.24 30.29 -8.18
CA TYR A 348 -31.71 28.97 -7.74
C TYR A 348 -33.23 28.97 -7.58
N ARG A 349 -33.85 27.95 -8.17
CA ARG A 349 -35.30 27.77 -8.24
C ARG A 349 -35.81 26.52 -7.51
N GLY A 350 -34.91 25.66 -7.04
CA GLY A 350 -35.22 24.39 -6.36
C GLY A 350 -34.37 23.23 -6.85
N CYS A 351 -34.33 22.14 -6.09
CA CYS A 351 -33.49 20.98 -6.40
C CYS A 351 -33.98 20.10 -7.56
N TRP A 352 -35.25 20.26 -7.97
CA TRP A 352 -35.90 19.55 -9.08
C TRP A 352 -35.67 20.20 -10.45
N GLU A 353 -35.20 21.45 -10.50
CA GLU A 353 -35.04 22.22 -11.73
C GLU A 353 -33.84 21.72 -12.56
N ASP A 354 -34.01 21.67 -13.88
CA ASP A 354 -32.89 21.51 -14.81
C ASP A 354 -32.31 22.87 -15.20
N TYR A 355 -31.16 23.19 -14.62
CA TYR A 355 -30.43 24.43 -14.86
C TYR A 355 -29.59 24.43 -16.16
N ASN A 356 -29.72 23.38 -17.00
CA ASN A 356 -29.13 23.28 -18.34
C ASN A 356 -27.59 23.42 -18.37
N ALA A 357 -26.88 22.81 -17.41
CA ALA A 357 -25.43 22.93 -17.25
C ALA A 357 -24.66 22.68 -18.55
N GLY A 358 -23.81 23.62 -18.96
CA GLY A 358 -22.95 23.48 -20.14
C GLY A 358 -23.66 23.66 -21.49
N ASN A 359 -24.96 24.00 -21.50
CA ASN A 359 -25.71 24.33 -22.71
C ASN A 359 -25.81 25.85 -22.92
N ALA A 360 -26.28 26.28 -24.10
CA ALA A 360 -26.47 27.69 -24.44
C ALA A 360 -27.44 28.43 -23.50
N ASN A 361 -28.35 27.70 -22.84
CA ASN A 361 -29.32 28.22 -21.88
C ASN A 361 -28.95 27.91 -20.43
N SER A 362 -27.67 27.57 -20.15
CA SER A 362 -27.20 27.29 -18.79
C SER A 362 -27.45 28.48 -17.87
N VAL A 363 -27.97 28.21 -16.68
CA VAL A 363 -28.11 29.23 -15.63
C VAL A 363 -26.77 29.36 -14.91
N GLY A 364 -26.30 30.60 -14.72
CA GLY A 364 -25.03 30.89 -14.06
C GLY A 364 -23.81 30.46 -14.86
N TYR A 365 -22.67 30.38 -14.18
CA TYR A 365 -21.37 30.07 -14.78
C TYR A 365 -20.91 28.64 -14.45
N ASP A 366 -20.63 27.83 -15.49
CA ASP A 366 -20.12 26.47 -15.34
C ASP A 366 -18.60 26.47 -15.11
N GLN A 367 -18.21 26.57 -13.83
CA GLN A 367 -16.82 26.60 -13.40
C GLN A 367 -16.08 25.32 -13.76
N LEU A 368 -16.74 24.16 -13.64
CA LEU A 368 -16.14 22.86 -13.96
C LEU A 368 -15.80 22.76 -15.45
N ALA A 369 -16.74 23.14 -16.33
CA ALA A 369 -16.50 23.14 -17.77
C ALA A 369 -15.35 24.08 -18.15
N ASN A 370 -15.31 25.28 -17.54
CA ASN A 370 -14.23 26.24 -17.76
C ASN A 370 -12.87 25.69 -17.31
N VAL A 371 -12.77 25.10 -16.12
CA VAL A 371 -11.52 24.51 -15.62
C VAL A 371 -11.03 23.39 -16.53
N ILE A 372 -11.92 22.48 -16.96
CA ILE A 372 -11.56 21.40 -17.89
C ILE A 372 -11.06 21.97 -19.21
N ASN A 373 -11.71 23.02 -19.73
CA ASN A 373 -11.27 23.69 -20.94
C ASN A 373 -9.88 24.31 -20.77
N LEU A 374 -9.65 25.11 -19.73
CA LEU A 374 -8.36 25.75 -19.46
C LEU A 374 -7.23 24.73 -19.27
N ILE A 375 -7.47 23.62 -18.55
CA ILE A 375 -6.46 22.55 -18.40
C ILE A 375 -6.03 22.01 -19.78
N LYS A 376 -6.95 21.89 -20.73
CA LYS A 376 -6.68 21.35 -22.07
C LYS A 376 -6.08 22.39 -23.02
N THR A 377 -6.55 23.63 -22.98
CA THR A 377 -6.23 24.65 -23.99
C THR A 377 -5.22 25.70 -23.52
N GLU A 378 -5.17 25.98 -22.22
CA GLU A 378 -4.28 26.99 -21.62
C GLU A 378 -3.70 26.49 -20.27
N PRO A 379 -2.94 25.39 -20.25
CA PRO A 379 -2.47 24.75 -19.01
C PRO A 379 -1.56 25.65 -18.15
N SER A 380 -0.90 26.64 -18.74
CA SER A 380 -0.09 27.63 -18.02
C SER A 380 -0.91 28.72 -17.33
N SER A 381 -2.24 28.73 -17.52
CA SER A 381 -3.13 29.67 -16.87
C SER A 381 -2.99 29.58 -15.35
N ARG A 382 -2.86 30.74 -14.71
CA ARG A 382 -2.83 30.88 -13.24
C ARG A 382 -4.22 31.08 -12.64
N ARG A 383 -5.27 30.92 -13.45
CA ARG A 383 -6.67 31.25 -13.13
C ARG A 383 -7.59 30.02 -13.26
N ILE A 384 -7.02 28.82 -13.19
CA ILE A 384 -7.77 27.56 -13.23
C ILE A 384 -8.32 27.31 -11.82
N ILE A 385 -9.51 27.86 -11.53
CA ILE A 385 -10.09 27.93 -10.18
C ILE A 385 -11.56 27.51 -10.23
N ILE A 386 -12.01 26.85 -9.17
CA ILE A 386 -13.42 26.67 -8.82
C ILE A 386 -13.62 27.29 -7.43
N ASP A 387 -14.53 28.26 -7.33
CA ASP A 387 -14.94 28.86 -6.06
C ASP A 387 -16.32 28.31 -5.65
N LEU A 388 -16.44 27.79 -4.45
CA LEU A 388 -17.67 27.20 -3.93
C LEU A 388 -18.32 28.11 -2.88
N TRP A 389 -17.70 29.24 -2.56
CA TRP A 389 -18.17 30.20 -1.57
C TRP A 389 -18.74 31.46 -2.23
N ASP A 390 -20.04 31.45 -2.51
CA ASP A 390 -20.76 32.65 -2.95
C ASP A 390 -21.32 33.41 -1.73
N CYS A 391 -20.64 34.50 -1.34
CA CYS A 391 -21.08 35.34 -0.22
C CYS A 391 -22.49 35.92 -0.40
N SER A 392 -22.95 36.11 -1.64
CA SER A 392 -24.24 36.73 -1.93
C SER A 392 -25.41 35.78 -1.72
N THR A 393 -25.16 34.47 -1.78
CA THR A 393 -26.20 33.44 -1.71
C THR A 393 -25.98 32.37 -0.67
N ILE A 394 -24.94 32.46 0.16
CA ILE A 394 -24.62 31.46 1.20
C ILE A 394 -25.77 31.11 2.16
N HIS A 395 -26.68 32.07 2.40
CA HIS A 395 -27.87 31.87 3.22
C HIS A 395 -28.93 30.98 2.56
N LYS A 396 -28.82 30.74 1.24
CA LYS A 396 -29.67 29.85 0.44
C LYS A 396 -29.15 28.40 0.41
N ALA A 397 -28.06 28.11 1.10
CA ALA A 397 -27.55 26.75 1.26
C ALA A 397 -28.04 26.14 2.57
N ALA A 398 -28.45 24.87 2.54
CA ALA A 398 -28.79 24.13 3.75
C ALA A 398 -27.61 24.15 4.73
N LEU A 399 -26.40 23.86 4.23
CA LEU A 399 -25.14 24.15 4.91
C LEU A 399 -24.22 24.98 4.02
N PRO A 400 -23.59 26.04 4.56
CA PRO A 400 -22.47 26.71 3.91
C PRO A 400 -21.36 25.74 3.50
N ALA A 401 -20.66 26.06 2.41
CA ALA A 401 -19.58 25.23 1.89
C ALA A 401 -18.41 25.17 2.90
N CYS A 402 -18.14 23.98 3.46
CA CYS A 402 -16.91 23.73 4.22
C CYS A 402 -15.71 23.73 3.28
N LEU A 403 -15.86 23.07 2.13
CA LEU A 403 -14.86 23.15 1.07
C LEU A 403 -15.09 24.41 0.24
N CYS A 404 -14.22 25.39 0.36
CA CYS A 404 -14.43 26.71 -0.25
C CYS A 404 -13.87 26.81 -1.68
N LYS A 405 -12.74 26.16 -1.99
CA LYS A 405 -12.01 26.45 -3.24
C LYS A 405 -11.15 25.31 -3.74
N TYR A 406 -11.10 25.19 -5.07
CA TYR A 406 -10.06 24.45 -5.79
C TYR A 406 -9.23 25.39 -6.65
N GLN A 407 -7.92 25.16 -6.68
CA GLN A 407 -7.03 25.77 -7.66
C GLN A 407 -6.14 24.70 -8.30
N PHE A 408 -6.05 24.72 -9.62
CA PHE A 408 -5.27 23.77 -10.41
C PHE A 408 -4.03 24.46 -10.97
N ASN A 409 -2.93 23.71 -11.02
CA ASN A 409 -1.70 24.12 -11.68
C ASN A 409 -1.20 22.98 -12.57
N VAL A 410 -1.03 23.25 -13.86
CA VAL A 410 -0.49 22.28 -14.82
C VAL A 410 0.94 22.67 -15.18
N ASN A 411 1.85 21.72 -15.03
CA ASN A 411 3.26 21.83 -15.43
C ASN A 411 3.54 20.70 -16.45
N VAL A 412 4.58 20.86 -17.27
CA VAL A 412 5.02 19.96 -18.37
C VAL A 412 5.07 18.47 -17.96
N LYS A 413 5.17 18.17 -16.65
CA LYS A 413 5.22 16.80 -16.13
C LYS A 413 4.13 16.45 -15.10
N LYS A 414 3.32 17.40 -14.61
CA LYS A 414 2.48 17.21 -13.40
C LYS A 414 1.24 18.11 -13.40
N ILE A 415 0.16 17.65 -12.75
CA ILE A 415 -0.97 18.48 -12.33
C ILE A 415 -0.97 18.54 -10.81
N PHE A 416 -1.03 19.74 -10.23
CA PHE A 416 -1.24 19.97 -8.82
C PHE A 416 -2.65 20.50 -8.59
N ILE A 417 -3.29 20.04 -7.51
CA ILE A 417 -4.59 20.53 -7.06
C ILE A 417 -4.40 21.05 -5.63
N TYR A 418 -4.74 22.31 -5.43
CA TYR A 418 -4.81 22.94 -4.12
C TYR A 418 -6.27 23.04 -3.71
N VAL A 419 -6.55 22.69 -2.46
CA VAL A 419 -7.89 22.62 -1.90
C VAL A 419 -7.89 23.42 -0.61
N PHE A 420 -8.81 24.38 -0.49
CA PHE A 420 -8.97 25.19 0.71
C PHE A 420 -10.26 24.80 1.43
N PHE A 421 -10.11 24.26 2.63
CA PHE A 421 -11.17 23.95 3.59
C PHE A 421 -11.21 25.00 4.68
#